data_AF-A0A2S9CZS8-F1
#
_entry.id   AF-A0A2S9CZS8-F1
#
_cell.length_a   1.000
_cell.length_b   1.000
_cell.length_c   1.000
_cell.angle_alpha   90.00
_cell.angle_beta   90.00
_cell.angle_gamma   90.00
#
_symmetry.space_group_name_H-M   'P 1'
#
loop_
_entity.id
_entity.type
_entity.pdbx_description
1 polymer ?
#
loop_
_entity_poly.entity_id
_entity_poly.type
_entity_poly.pdbx_seq_one_letter_code
_entity_poly.pdbx_strand_id
1 'polypeptide(L)' 'MLVSKDENIKTSSVYVASLILKSIQRRRADKISIFDVAKDLKKYNITRYRHLFFGLAFLYSSGIIDFNAPFIYVNKQK' A
#
# COMPACT_ATOMS: atom_id res chain seq x y z
N MET A 1 1.62 -10.37 -10.20
CA MET A 1 0.59 -10.01 -11.20
C MET A 1 -0.26 -8.87 -10.62
N LEU A 2 -0.74 -7.92 -11.43
CA LEU A 2 -1.57 -6.81 -10.91
C LEU A 2 -2.91 -7.32 -10.38
N VAL A 3 -3.58 -8.16 -11.17
CA VAL A 3 -4.80 -8.91 -10.86
C VAL A 3 -4.75 -10.23 -11.64
N SER A 4 -5.32 -11.30 -11.09
CA SER A 4 -5.56 -12.58 -11.77
C SER A 4 -6.99 -13.04 -11.48
N LYS A 5 -7.59 -13.78 -12.42
CA LYS A 5 -8.92 -14.39 -12.22
C LYS A 5 -8.87 -15.57 -11.25
N ASP A 6 -7.71 -16.22 -11.15
CA ASP A 6 -7.52 -17.43 -10.35
C ASP A 6 -7.01 -17.11 -8.93
N GLU A 7 -6.56 -15.88 -8.70
CA GLU A 7 -6.07 -15.43 -7.40
C GLU A 7 -7.15 -14.66 -6.62
N ASN A 8 -7.04 -14.67 -5.29
CA ASN A 8 -7.91 -13.86 -4.45
C ASN A 8 -7.68 -12.36 -4.70
N ILE A 9 -8.69 -11.68 -5.25
CA ILE A 9 -8.64 -10.25 -5.58
C ILE A 9 -8.31 -9.36 -4.37
N LYS A 10 -8.69 -9.78 -3.15
CA LYS A 10 -8.38 -9.07 -1.90
C LYS A 10 -6.90 -9.14 -1.49
N THR A 11 -6.09 -9.85 -2.27
CA THR A 11 -4.64 -9.93 -2.09
C THR A 11 -3.85 -9.42 -3.31
N SER A 12 -4.57 -8.94 -4.33
CA SER A 12 -3.99 -8.34 -5.52
C SER A 12 -3.25 -7.05 -5.19
N SER A 13 -2.20 -6.75 -5.96
CA SER A 13 -1.35 -5.57 -5.75
C SER A 13 -2.17 -4.27 -5.77
N VAL A 14 -3.16 -4.18 -6.67
CA VAL A 14 -4.04 -3.02 -6.83
C VAL A 14 -4.96 -2.85 -5.62
N TYR A 15 -5.57 -3.95 -5.14
CA TYR A 15 -6.42 -3.90 -3.96
C TYR A 15 -5.64 -3.47 -2.71
N VAL A 16 -4.48 -4.09 -2.48
CA VAL A 16 -3.62 -3.75 -1.34
C VAL A 16 -3.17 -2.29 -1.43
N ALA A 17 -2.72 -1.83 -2.59
CA ALA A 17 -2.35 -0.44 -2.83
C ALA A 17 -3.49 0.54 -2.49
N SER A 18 -4.73 0.23 -2.87
CA SER A 18 -5.90 1.06 -2.53
C SER A 18 -6.11 1.18 -1.02
N LEU A 19 -5.89 0.11 -0.26
CA LEU A 19 -5.98 0.12 1.20
C LEU A 19 -4.88 0.96 1.83
N ILE A 20 -3.65 0.89 1.30
CA ILE A 20 -2.52 1.69 1.76
C ILE A 20 -2.84 3.18 1.56
N LEU A 21 -3.25 3.59 0.36
CA LEU A 21 -3.62 4.98 0.08
C LEU A 21 -4.77 5.46 0.97
N LYS A 22 -5.80 4.63 1.16
CA LYS A 22 -6.92 4.95 2.04
C LYS A 22 -6.48 5.14 3.49
N SER A 23 -5.52 4.36 3.98
CA SER A 23 -4.94 4.56 5.31
C SER A 23 -4.24 5.91 5.42
N ILE A 24 -3.42 6.28 4.42
CA ILE A 24 -2.68 7.55 4.43
C ILE A 24 -3.63 8.75 4.38
N GLN A 25 -4.61 8.73 3.46
CA GLN A 25 -5.60 9.80 3.33
C GLN A 25 -6.43 10.02 4.60
N ARG A 26 -6.84 8.94 5.28
CA ARG A 26 -7.62 9.02 6.52
C ARG A 26 -6.85 9.69 7.66
N ARG A 27 -5.53 9.53 7.70
CA ARG A 27 -4.68 10.13 8.74
C ARG A 27 -4.40 11.62 8.50
N ARG A 28 -4.81 12.18 7.35
CA ARG A 28 -4.47 13.56 6.91
C ARG A 28 -2.98 13.89 7.06
N ALA A 29 -2.13 12.90 6.81
CA ALA A 29 -0.69 12.99 6.97
C ALA A 29 0.00 12.84 5.61
N ASP A 30 1.06 13.60 5.39
CA ASP A 30 1.87 13.53 4.16
C ASP A 30 2.76 12.27 4.10
N LYS A 31 2.89 11.55 5.23
CA LYS A 31 3.67 10.31 5.35
C LYS A 31 3.06 9.32 6.34
N ILE A 32 3.42 8.04 6.18
CA ILE A 32 3.05 6.94 7.09
C ILE A 32 4.25 6.00 7.28
N SER A 33 4.42 5.40 8.46
CA SER A 33 5.45 4.36 8.62
C SER A 33 5.02 3.06 7.94
N ILE A 34 5.98 2.28 7.42
CA ILE A 34 5.68 0.95 6.87
C ILE A 34 5.06 0.01 7.92
N PHE A 35 5.38 0.21 9.20
CA PHE A 35 4.83 -0.56 10.32
C PHE A 35 3.35 -0.22 10.57
N ASP A 36 2.98 1.04 10.46
CA ASP A 36 1.58 1.48 10.51
C ASP A 36 0.76 0.88 9.37
N VAL A 37 1.32 0.90 8.16
CA VAL A 37 0.69 0.28 6.99
C VAL A 37 0.48 -1.22 7.23
N ALA A 38 1.51 -1.93 7.69
CA ALA A 38 1.42 -3.34 8.01
C ALA A 38 0.35 -3.62 9.09
N LYS A 39 0.26 -2.77 10.12
CA LYS A 39 -0.77 -2.87 11.17
C LYS A 39 -2.18 -2.67 10.61
N ASP A 40 -2.38 -1.72 9.70
CA ASP A 40 -3.68 -1.46 9.09
C ASP A 40 -4.10 -2.58 8.12
N LEU A 41 -3.17 -3.15 7.36
CA LEU A 41 -3.44 -4.28 6.47
C LEU A 41 -3.88 -5.54 7.21
N LYS A 42 -3.41 -5.78 8.44
CA LYS A 42 -3.88 -6.88 9.29
C LYS A 42 -5.38 -6.84 9.54
N LYS A 43 -6.00 -5.65 9.59
CA LYS A 43 -7.47 -5.50 9.75
C LYS A 43 -8.26 -6.08 8.58
N TYR A 44 -7.60 -6.30 7.44
CA TYR A 44 -8.17 -6.86 6.22
C TYR A 44 -7.68 -8.29 5.93
N ASN A 45 -7.11 -8.97 6.92
CA ASN A 45 -6.49 -10.29 6.80
C ASN A 45 -5.29 -10.36 5.83
N ILE A 46 -4.65 -9.21 5.53
CA ILE A 46 -3.43 -9.15 4.72
C ILE A 46 -2.24 -9.17 5.67
N THR A 47 -1.70 -10.37 5.92
CA THR A 47 -0.62 -10.60 6.89
C THR A 47 0.72 -10.95 6.24
N ARG A 48 0.71 -11.47 5.01
CA ARG A 48 1.93 -11.89 4.31
C ARG A 48 2.67 -10.69 3.75
N TYR A 49 3.98 -10.63 4.02
CA TYR A 49 4.88 -9.57 3.55
C TYR A 49 4.77 -9.31 2.04
N ARG A 50 4.65 -10.39 1.24
CA ARG A 50 4.54 -10.30 -0.23
C ARG A 50 3.43 -9.36 -0.71
N HIS A 51 2.28 -9.36 -0.05
CA HIS A 51 1.16 -8.50 -0.45
C HIS A 51 1.44 -7.03 -0.14
N LEU A 52 2.01 -6.74 1.03
CA LEU A 52 2.48 -5.39 1.38
C LEU A 52 3.54 -4.91 0.38
N PHE A 53 4.55 -5.74 0.10
CA PHE A 53 5.61 -5.42 -0.85
C PHE A 53 5.07 -5.08 -2.23
N PHE A 54 4.20 -5.92 -2.80
CA PHE A 54 3.65 -5.65 -4.12
C PHE A 54 2.68 -4.47 -4.16
N GLY A 55 1.92 -4.21 -3.09
CA GLY A 55 1.10 -3.01 -2.98
C GLY A 55 1.95 -1.73 -2.97
N LEU A 56 3.05 -1.73 -2.23
CA LEU A 56 4.00 -0.61 -2.21
C LEU A 56 4.74 -0.46 -3.53
N ALA A 57 5.24 -1.56 -4.11
CA ALA A 57 5.92 -1.55 -5.39
C ALA A 57 5.02 -1.00 -6.51
N PHE A 58 3.73 -1.37 -6.51
CA PHE A 58 2.75 -0.82 -7.45
C PHE A 58 2.63 0.71 -7.32
N LEU A 59 2.41 1.21 -6.10
CA LEU A 59 2.28 2.66 -5.85
C LEU A 59 3.56 3.43 -6.21
N TYR A 60 4.73 2.87 -5.86
CA TYR A 60 6.03 3.46 -6.16
C TYR A 60 6.28 3.51 -7.66
N SER A 61 6.06 2.40 -8.38
CA SER A 61 6.21 2.34 -9.84
C SER A 61 5.27 3.29 -10.59
N SER A 62 4.15 3.67 -9.96
CA SER A 62 3.18 4.62 -10.51
C SER A 62 3.48 6.08 -10.14
N GLY A 63 4.57 6.35 -9.42
CA GLY A 63 4.95 7.69 -8.96
C GLY A 63 4.01 8.30 -7.92
N ILE A 64 3.14 7.50 -7.31
CA ILE A 64 2.15 7.98 -6.33
C ILE A 64 2.79 8.15 -4.94
N ILE A 65 3.77 7.32 -4.63
CA ILE A 65 4.50 7.38 -3.36
C ILE A 65 6.00 7.41 -3.59
N ASP A 66 6.71 8.00 -2.65
CA ASP A 66 8.14 7.84 -2.46
C ASP A 66 8.44 7.11 -1.15
N PHE A 67 9.56 6.40 -1.13
CA PHE A 67 9.98 5.62 0.04
C PHE A 67 11.31 6.14 0.58
N ASN A 68 11.29 6.60 1.83
CA ASN A 68 12.49 6.92 2.60
C ASN A 68 12.36 6.25 3.97
N ALA A 69 13.02 5.11 4.12
CA ALA A 69 12.77 4.18 5.21
C ALA A 69 12.92 4.86 6.59
N PRO A 70 12.00 4.59 7.54
CA PRO A 70 10.89 3.63 7.48
C PRO A 70 9.57 4.24 6.95
N PHE A 71 9.60 5.43 6.34
CA PHE A 71 8.42 6.19 5.94
C PHE A 71 8.10 6.08 4.45
N ILE A 72 6.81 6.10 4.17
CA ILE A 72 6.20 6.19 2.85
C ILE A 72 5.59 7.59 2.76
N TYR A 73 5.93 8.33 1.70
CA TYR A 73 5.47 9.69 1.43
C TYR A 73 4.50 9.66 0.26
N VAL A 74 3.39 10.40 0.33
CA VAL A 74 2.49 10.55 -0.81
C VAL A 74 2.92 11.74 -1.64
N ASN A 75 3.11 11.51 -2.93
CA ASN A 75 3.49 12.56 -3.86
C ASN A 75 2.27 13.44 -4.09
N LYS A 76 2.40 14.74 -3.78
CA LYS A 76 1.40 15.74 -4.15
C LYS A 76 1.54 15.93 -5.66
N GLN A 77 0.67 15.27 -6.43
CA GLN A 77 0.57 15.54 -7.86
C GLN A 77 0.24 17.03 -8.01
N LYS A 78 1.11 17.75 -8.73
CA LYS A 78 0.88 19.13 -9.12
C LYS A 78 -0.26 19.22 -10.12
#